data_AF-A0A0F2L7F1-F1
#
_entry.id   AF-A0A0F2L7F1-F1
#
_cell.length_a   1.000
_cell.length_b   1.000
_cell.length_c   1.000
_cell.angle_alpha   90.00
_cell.angle_beta   90.00
_cell.angle_gamma   90.00
#
_symmetry.space_group_name_H-M   'P 1'
#
loop_
_entity.id
_entity.type
_entity.pdbx_description
1 polymer ?
#
loop_
_entity_poly.entity_id
_entity_poly.type
_entity_poly.pdbx_seq_one_letter_code
_entity_poly.pdbx_strand_id
1 'polypeptide(L)'
;MIDELIRKYGRYMGGIDYEKVLNQLMTEEETLREIERRLAGIDTGQQIQKERDVRLQIRQLLTKYVELKNQESQVLELIKELKLTNHTRPEVIKAIKRLRRIRRQIRLIKQQLKALTSNIQ
;
A
#
# COMPACT_ATOMS: atom_id res chain seq x y z
N MET A 1 18.32 -11.58 -4.85
CA MET A 1 19.31 -12.10 -3.87
C MET A 1 19.80 -11.01 -2.92
N ILE A 2 20.11 -9.80 -3.43
CA ILE A 2 20.51 -8.64 -2.59
C ILE A 2 19.32 -8.10 -1.77
N ASP A 3 18.11 -8.05 -2.35
CA ASP A 3 16.90 -7.59 -1.64
C ASP A 3 16.58 -8.38 -0.38
N GLU A 4 16.80 -9.70 -0.41
CA GLU A 4 16.54 -10.60 0.71
C GLU A 4 17.57 -10.40 1.83
N LEU A 5 18.81 -10.09 1.45
CA LEU A 5 19.91 -9.79 2.35
C LEU A 5 19.67 -8.44 3.05
N ILE A 6 19.25 -7.43 2.29
CA ILE A 6 18.88 -6.10 2.79
C ILE A 6 17.67 -6.20 3.73
N ARG A 7 16.62 -6.96 3.37
CA ARG A 7 15.44 -7.17 4.24
C ARG A 7 15.76 -7.86 5.56
N LYS A 8 16.71 -8.82 5.54
CA LYS A 8 17.06 -9.66 6.69
C LYS A 8 18.07 -9.00 7.62
N TYR A 9 18.99 -8.19 7.09
CA TYR A 9 20.05 -7.53 7.86
C TYR A 9 19.86 -6.02 8.06
N GLY A 10 18.91 -5.38 7.37
CA GLY A 10 18.66 -3.94 7.46
C GLY A 10 18.32 -3.43 8.86
N ARG A 11 17.78 -4.30 9.73
CA ARG A 11 17.51 -3.98 11.15
C ARG A 11 18.79 -3.76 11.98
N TYR A 12 19.92 -4.33 11.54
CA TYR A 12 21.20 -4.32 12.27
C TYR A 12 22.19 -3.26 11.76
N MET A 13 21.87 -2.55 10.67
CA MET A 13 22.76 -1.59 9.99
C MET A 13 22.59 -0.13 10.49
N GLY A 14 22.34 0.05 11.80
CA GLY A 14 22.32 1.32 12.54
C GLY A 14 22.41 2.64 11.73
N GLY A 15 21.25 3.19 11.35
CA GLY A 15 21.13 4.58 10.89
C GLY A 15 20.91 4.80 9.39
N ILE A 16 20.87 3.75 8.57
CA ILE A 16 20.49 3.87 7.16
C ILE A 16 18.96 3.80 7.03
N ASP A 17 18.36 4.87 6.48
CA ASP A 17 16.93 4.92 6.17
C ASP A 17 16.61 3.94 5.03
N TYR A 18 16.19 2.74 5.45
CA TYR A 18 15.95 1.58 4.61
C TYR A 18 14.95 1.86 3.48
N GLU A 19 13.88 2.59 3.78
CA GLU A 19 12.86 2.89 2.78
C GLU A 19 13.43 3.80 1.69
N LYS A 20 14.32 4.73 2.06
CA LYS A 20 15.00 5.62 1.12
C LYS A 20 15.97 4.87 0.21
N VAL A 21 16.79 3.98 0.77
CA VAL A 21 17.75 3.17 -0.02
C VAL A 21 17.03 2.18 -0.94
N LEU A 22 15.97 1.54 -0.46
CA LEU A 22 15.21 0.60 -1.28
C LEU A 22 14.48 1.33 -2.42
N ASN A 23 13.94 2.53 -2.15
CA ASN A 23 13.38 3.38 -3.18
C ASN A 23 14.43 3.81 -4.20
N GLN A 24 15.63 4.22 -3.76
CA GLN A 24 16.74 4.59 -4.64
C GLN A 24 17.20 3.43 -5.53
N LEU A 25 17.41 2.24 -4.96
CA LEU A 25 17.78 1.05 -5.73
C LEU A 25 16.71 0.65 -6.75
N MET A 26 15.42 0.77 -6.39
CA MET A 26 14.32 0.55 -7.33
C MET A 26 14.29 1.59 -8.46
N THR A 27 14.65 2.85 -8.16
CA THR A 27 14.73 3.89 -9.20
C THR A 27 15.94 3.66 -10.11
N GLU A 28 17.08 3.25 -9.55
CA GLU A 28 18.29 2.93 -10.32
C GLU A 28 18.09 1.70 -11.22
N GLU A 29 17.47 0.62 -10.73
CA GLU A 29 17.09 -0.51 -11.58
C GLU A 29 16.15 -0.10 -12.72
N GLU A 30 15.19 0.79 -12.47
CA GLU A 30 14.30 1.31 -13.50
C GLU A 30 15.06 2.11 -14.56
N THR A 31 16.03 2.94 -14.16
CA THR A 31 16.89 3.68 -15.10
C THR A 31 17.83 2.77 -15.91
N LEU A 32 18.39 1.73 -15.28
CA LEU A 32 19.26 0.77 -15.96
C LEU A 32 18.46 -0.05 -16.99
N ARG A 33 17.23 -0.46 -16.66
CA ARG A 33 16.32 -1.11 -17.62
C ARG A 33 15.90 -0.17 -18.76
N GLU A 34 15.73 1.13 -18.51
CA GLU A 34 15.48 2.12 -19.58
C GLU A 34 16.67 2.22 -20.55
N ILE A 35 17.89 2.20 -20.03
CA ILE A 35 19.12 2.26 -20.84
C ILE A 35 19.28 0.98 -21.66
N GLU A 36 19.12 -0.19 -21.03
CA GLU A 36 19.24 -1.50 -21.68
C GLU A 36 18.22 -1.69 -22.82
N ARG A 37 16.99 -1.19 -22.64
CA ARG A 37 15.91 -1.31 -23.62
C ARG A 37 16.00 -0.29 -24.76
N ARG A 38 16.50 0.92 -24.49
CA ARG A 38 16.87 1.89 -25.55
C ARG A 38 17.98 1.36 -26.42
N LEU A 39 18.98 0.71 -25.83
CA LEU A 39 20.06 0.03 -26.55
C LEU A 39 19.54 -1.12 -27.43
N ALA A 40 18.42 -1.78 -27.05
CA ALA A 40 17.81 -2.86 -27.80
C ALA A 40 16.85 -2.43 -28.93
N GLY A 41 16.59 -1.12 -29.14
CA GLY A 41 15.79 -0.60 -30.25
C GLY A 41 14.28 -0.91 -30.20
N ILE A 42 13.74 -1.25 -29.03
CA ILE A 42 12.33 -1.64 -28.87
C ILE A 42 11.48 -0.40 -28.57
N ASP A 43 10.59 0.00 -29.50
CA ASP A 43 9.69 1.13 -29.30
C ASP A 43 8.53 0.76 -28.36
N THR A 44 8.71 1.06 -27.07
CA THR A 44 7.87 0.58 -25.94
C THR A 44 7.20 1.70 -25.15
N GLY A 45 7.27 2.95 -25.63
CA GLY A 45 6.82 4.14 -24.88
C GLY A 45 5.40 4.00 -24.29
N GLN A 46 4.46 3.41 -25.04
CA GLN A 46 3.07 3.21 -24.59
C GLN A 46 2.87 2.03 -23.62
N GLN A 47 3.66 0.95 -23.74
CA GLN A 47 3.55 -0.18 -22.81
C GLN A 47 4.15 0.16 -21.44
N ILE A 48 5.27 0.89 -21.43
CA ILE A 48 5.95 1.31 -20.19
C ILE A 48 5.11 2.36 -19.43
N GLN A 49 4.45 3.29 -20.14
CA GLN A 49 3.50 4.22 -19.49
C GLN A 49 2.35 3.48 -18.81
N LYS A 50 1.77 2.47 -19.47
CA LYS A 50 0.72 1.64 -18.86
C LYS A 50 1.20 0.89 -17.62
N GLU A 51 2.41 0.32 -17.65
CA GLU A 51 3.00 -0.34 -16.47
C GLU A 51 3.23 0.64 -15.31
N ARG A 52 3.72 1.86 -15.60
CA ARG A 52 3.89 2.92 -14.60
C ARG A 52 2.56 3.35 -14.00
N ASP A 53 1.53 3.54 -14.83
CA ASP A 53 0.20 3.92 -14.38
C ASP A 53 -0.43 2.86 -13.47
N VAL A 54 -0.29 1.58 -13.83
CA VAL A 54 -0.78 0.46 -13.00
C VAL A 54 -0.02 0.40 -11.66
N ARG A 55 1.30 0.59 -11.66
CA ARG A 55 2.09 0.66 -10.41
C ARG A 55 1.67 1.82 -9.52
N LEU A 56 1.44 3.00 -10.10
CA LEU A 56 0.95 4.18 -9.38
C LEU A 56 -0.45 3.93 -8.78
N GLN A 57 -1.36 3.30 -9.53
CA GLN A 57 -2.68 2.92 -9.03
C GLN A 57 -2.59 1.94 -7.85
N ILE A 58 -1.72 0.93 -7.95
CA ILE A 58 -1.48 -0.02 -6.85
C ILE A 58 -0.96 0.73 -5.61
N ARG A 59 0.01 1.63 -5.77
CA ARG A 59 0.57 2.42 -4.67
C ARG A 59 -0.51 3.28 -3.99
N GLN A 60 -1.35 3.96 -4.77
CA GLN A 60 -2.46 4.76 -4.25
C GLN A 60 -3.47 3.90 -3.46
N LEU A 61 -3.82 2.72 -3.99
CA LEU A 61 -4.72 1.79 -3.31
C LEU A 61 -4.12 1.24 -2.02
N LEU A 62 -2.81 0.98 -1.98
CA LEU A 62 -2.11 0.55 -0.78
C LEU A 62 -2.08 1.65 0.29
N THR A 63 -1.78 2.90 -0.08
CA THR A 63 -1.84 4.04 0.84
C THR A 63 -3.24 4.17 1.44
N LYS A 64 -4.27 4.14 0.59
CA LYS A 64 -5.67 4.21 1.02
C LYS A 64 -6.08 3.03 1.90
N TYR A 65 -5.55 1.83 1.64
CA TYR A 65 -5.77 0.67 2.49
C TYR A 65 -5.19 0.86 3.90
N VAL A 66 -3.96 1.39 4.00
CA VAL A 66 -3.31 1.67 5.29
C VAL A 66 -4.10 2.72 6.06
N GLU A 67 -4.52 3.81 5.40
CA GLU A 67 -5.37 4.84 6.02
C GLU A 67 -6.67 4.27 6.58
N LEU A 68 -7.39 3.46 5.79
CA LEU A 68 -8.63 2.82 6.24
C LEU A 68 -8.40 1.82 7.38
N LYS A 69 -7.24 1.16 7.41
CA LYS A 69 -6.85 0.29 8.52
C LYS A 69 -6.59 1.06 9.80
N ASN A 70 -5.94 2.21 9.71
CA ASN A 70 -5.75 3.10 10.86
C ASN A 70 -7.10 3.64 11.36
N GLN A 71 -8.00 4.04 10.46
CA GLN A 71 -9.36 4.45 10.82
C GLN A 71 -10.18 3.31 11.46
N GLU A 72 -10.01 2.07 10.99
CA GLU A 72 -10.64 0.89 11.59
C GLU A 72 -10.21 0.73 13.05
N SER A 73 -8.90 0.82 13.34
CA SER A 73 -8.36 0.74 14.69
C SER A 73 -8.88 1.85 15.59
N GLN A 74 -8.84 3.11 15.13
CA GLN A 74 -9.36 4.26 15.88
C GLN A 74 -10.84 4.12 16.23
N VAL A 75 -11.67 3.66 15.28
CA VAL A 75 -13.10 3.46 15.56
C VAL A 75 -13.32 2.29 16.52
N LEU A 76 -12.50 1.25 16.47
CA LEU A 76 -12.57 0.16 17.45
C LEU A 76 -12.20 0.62 18.86
N GLU A 77 -11.16 1.44 19.00
CA GLU A 77 -10.78 2.07 20.28
C GLU A 77 -11.91 2.94 20.80
N LEU A 78 -12.48 3.82 19.97
CA LEU A 78 -13.63 4.63 20.32
C LEU A 78 -14.83 3.77 20.76
N ILE A 79 -15.11 2.65 20.08
CA ILE A 79 -16.18 1.72 20.52
C ILE A 79 -15.88 1.12 21.90
N LYS A 80 -14.62 0.79 22.20
CA LYS A 80 -14.24 0.28 23.52
C LYS A 80 -14.44 1.36 24.59
N GLU A 81 -13.97 2.57 24.33
CA GLU A 81 -14.13 3.72 25.23
C GLU A 81 -15.61 4.00 25.51
N LEU A 82 -16.44 4.12 24.47
CA LEU A 82 -17.88 4.35 24.61
C LEU A 82 -18.60 3.26 25.44
N LYS A 83 -18.11 2.02 25.36
CA LYS A 83 -18.65 0.91 26.16
C LYS A 83 -18.21 0.95 27.61
N LEU A 84 -16.98 1.40 27.88
CA LEU A 84 -16.42 1.51 29.23
C LEU A 84 -17.01 2.71 30.00
N THR A 85 -17.29 3.82 29.31
CA THR A 85 -17.84 5.04 29.91
C THR A 85 -19.38 5.04 30.07
N ASN A 86 -20.04 3.90 29.82
CA ASN A 86 -21.50 3.74 29.87
C ASN A 86 -22.25 4.78 29.00
N HIS A 87 -21.69 5.18 27.86
CA HIS A 87 -22.38 6.07 26.94
C HIS A 87 -23.65 5.46 26.37
N THR A 88 -24.52 6.32 25.85
CA THR A 88 -25.84 5.93 25.38
C THR A 88 -25.73 4.96 24.19
N ARG A 89 -26.55 3.90 24.20
CA ARG A 89 -26.69 2.91 23.10
C ARG A 89 -26.64 3.51 21.68
N PRO A 90 -27.29 4.66 21.36
CA PRO A 90 -27.22 5.26 20.03
C PRO A 90 -25.81 5.65 19.57
N GLU A 91 -24.91 6.09 20.46
CA GLU A 91 -23.55 6.50 20.09
C GLU A 91 -22.69 5.29 19.70
N VAL A 92 -22.79 4.21 20.48
CA VAL A 92 -22.16 2.93 20.16
C VAL A 92 -22.66 2.40 18.80
N ILE A 93 -23.96 2.50 18.54
CA ILE A 93 -24.54 2.09 17.25
C ILE A 93 -24.01 2.95 16.09
N LYS A 94 -23.87 4.27 16.28
CA LYS A 94 -23.28 5.16 15.26
C LYS A 94 -21.83 4.75 14.95
N ALA A 95 -21.02 4.48 15.98
CA ALA A 95 -19.65 4.02 15.83
C ALA A 95 -19.57 2.66 15.11
N ILE A 96 -20.43 1.70 15.46
CA ILE A 96 -20.53 0.40 14.77
C ILE A 96 -20.93 0.57 13.29
N LYS A 97 -21.88 1.45 12.98
CA LYS A 97 -22.27 1.75 11.59
C LYS A 97 -21.09 2.32 10.79
N ARG A 98 -20.31 3.22 11.40
CA ARG A 98 -19.07 3.76 10.80
C ARG A 98 -18.04 2.66 10.55
N LEU A 99 -17.78 1.80 11.53
CA LEU A 99 -16.89 0.64 11.40
C LEU A 99 -17.29 -0.28 10.23
N ARG A 100 -18.60 -0.55 10.09
CA ARG A 100 -19.12 -1.40 9.01
C ARG A 100 -18.88 -0.78 7.63
N ARG A 101 -18.96 0.54 7.49
CA ARG A 101 -18.65 1.25 6.23
C ARG A 101 -17.17 1.14 5.88
N ILE A 102 -16.28 1.38 6.85
CA ILE A 102 -14.83 1.26 6.68
C ILE A 102 -14.46 -0.17 6.24
N ARG A 103 -14.99 -1.20 6.91
CA ARG A 103 -14.77 -2.61 6.54
C ARG A 103 -15.29 -2.98 5.15
N ARG A 104 -16.34 -2.33 4.66
CA ARG A 104 -16.81 -2.51 3.28
C ARG A 104 -15.82 -1.91 2.28
N GLN A 105 -15.34 -0.70 2.55
CA GLN A 105 -14.33 -0.04 1.70
C GLN A 105 -13.02 -0.84 1.65
N ILE A 106 -12.56 -1.36 2.80
CA ILE A 106 -11.38 -2.24 2.86
C ILE A 106 -11.55 -3.47 1.95
N ARG A 107 -12.73 -4.10 1.94
CA ARG A 107 -13.00 -5.25 1.07
C ARG A 107 -12.97 -4.89 -0.41
N LEU A 108 -13.53 -3.74 -0.79
CA LEU A 108 -13.48 -3.25 -2.17
C LEU A 108 -12.04 -3.00 -2.63
N ILE A 109 -11.21 -2.37 -1.79
CA ILE A 109 -9.80 -2.13 -2.13
C ILE A 109 -9.04 -3.45 -2.28
N LYS A 110 -9.29 -4.44 -1.40
CA LYS A 110 -8.70 -5.78 -1.56
C LYS A 110 -9.08 -6.44 -2.90
N GLN A 111 -10.34 -6.29 -3.32
CA GLN A 111 -10.79 -6.80 -4.63
C GLN A 111 -10.12 -6.07 -5.79
N GLN A 112 -10.01 -4.73 -5.71
CA GLN A 112 -9.34 -3.91 -6.72
C GLN A 112 -7.84 -4.26 -6.83
N LEU A 113 -7.15 -4.39 -5.69
CA LEU A 113 -5.76 -4.82 -5.66
C LEU A 113 -5.61 -6.21 -6.30
N LYS A 114 -6.49 -7.16 -5.96
CA LYS A 114 -6.47 -8.50 -6.56
C LYS A 114 -6.62 -8.44 -8.09
N ALA A 115 -7.59 -7.67 -8.59
CA ALA A 115 -7.83 -7.51 -10.02
C ALA A 115 -6.66 -6.86 -10.77
N LEU A 116 -6.03 -5.85 -10.17
CA LEU A 116 -4.85 -5.20 -10.75
C LEU A 116 -3.64 -6.13 -10.74
N THR A 117 -3.44 -6.91 -9.67
CA THR A 117 -2.36 -7.89 -9.63
C THR A 117 -2.55 -9.05 -10.61
N SER A 118 -3.80 -9.47 -10.87
CA SER A 118 -4.07 -10.50 -11.87
C SER A 118 -3.91 -10.02 -13.32
N ASN A 119 -4.05 -8.72 -13.58
CA ASN A 119 -3.84 -8.14 -14.90
C ASN A 119 -2.35 -7.92 -15.26
N ILE A 120 -1.44 -8.11 -14.30
CA ILE A 120 0.02 -7.98 -14.49
C ILE A 120 0.65 -9.34 -14.86
N GLN A 121 -0.05 -10.46 -14.65
CA GLN A 121 0.38 -11.81 -15.06
C GLN A 121 -0.01 -12.10 -16.51
#